data_AF-A0A7V9QD67-F1
#
_entry.id   AF-A0A7V9QD67-F1
#
_cell.length_a   1.000
_cell.length_b   1.000
_cell.length_c   1.000
_cell.angle_alpha   90.00
_cell.angle_beta   90.00
_cell.angle_gamma   90.00
#
_symmetry.space_group_name_H-M   'P 1'
#
loop_
_entity.id
_entity.type
_entity.pdbx_description
1 polymer ?
#
loop_
_entity_poly.entity_id
_entity_poly.type
_entity_poly.pdbx_seq_one_letter_code
_entity_poly.pdbx_strand_id
1 'polypeptide(L)' 'QAGLRVGVILTTPATTPTSLVRNLGRDPDVYARDLYATLHELDELGCEAVLVEGPPEQSAWDGVRDRLMRAAHQV' A
#
# COMPACT_ATOMS: atom_id res chain seq x y z
N GLN A 1 -2.50 12.66 23.31
CA GLN A 1 -2.07 11.36 22.76
C GLN A 1 -2.55 11.35 21.31
N ALA A 2 -1.71 11.78 20.37
CA ALA A 2 -2.07 11.74 18.95
C ALA A 2 -1.93 10.28 18.50
N GLY A 3 -3.02 9.68 18.04
CA GLY A 3 -2.98 8.32 17.49
C GLY A 3 -2.17 8.31 16.19
N LEU A 4 -1.42 7.22 15.98
CA LEU A 4 -0.66 6.99 14.76
C LEU A 4 -1.57 7.05 13.53
N ARG A 5 -1.20 7.86 12.54
CA ARG A 5 -1.89 7.87 11.23
C ARG A 5 -1.35 6.72 10.38
N VAL A 6 -2.19 5.71 10.14
CA VAL A 6 -1.81 4.53 9.36
C VAL A 6 -2.64 4.46 8.07
N GLY A 7 -1.96 4.35 6.94
CA GLY A 7 -2.56 4.04 5.63
C GLY A 7 -2.64 2.54 5.40
N VAL A 8 -3.70 2.06 4.75
CA VAL A 8 -3.87 0.63 4.43
C VAL A 8 -4.20 0.42 2.95
N ILE A 9 -3.46 -0.47 2.30
CA ILE A 9 -3.65 -0.85 0.90
C ILE A 9 -4.02 -2.34 0.85
N LEU A 10 -5.19 -2.65 0.27
CA LEU A 10 -5.75 -4.01 0.23
C LEU A 10 -6.10 -4.42 -1.20
N THR A 11 -6.08 -5.72 -1.46
CA THR A 11 -6.69 -6.31 -2.67
C THR A 11 -8.07 -6.88 -2.40
N THR A 12 -8.40 -7.09 -1.12
CA THR A 12 -9.70 -7.58 -0.64
C THR A 12 -10.44 -6.48 0.14
N PRO A 13 -11.77 -6.42 0.10
CA PRO A 13 -12.52 -5.48 0.92
C PRO A 13 -12.39 -5.84 2.41
N ALA A 14 -11.85 -4.93 3.22
CA ALA A 14 -11.84 -5.05 4.68
C ALA A 14 -12.24 -3.73 5.34
N THR A 15 -12.77 -3.81 6.56
CA THR A 15 -13.10 -2.64 7.39
C THR A 15 -12.12 -2.60 8.57
N THR A 16 -11.17 -1.67 8.53
CA THR A 16 -10.20 -1.43 9.61
C THR A 16 -10.42 -0.01 10.14
N PRO A 17 -10.31 0.24 11.46
CA PRO A 17 -10.39 1.59 12.06
C PRO A 17 -9.12 2.42 11.78
N THR A 18 -8.61 2.39 10.56
CA THR A 18 -7.44 3.16 10.10
C THR A 18 -7.90 4.36 9.28
N SER A 19 -7.07 5.40 9.26
CA SER A 19 -7.43 6.72 8.71
C SER A 19 -7.63 6.73 7.19
N LEU A 20 -7.08 5.75 6.46
CA LEU A 20 -7.28 5.62 5.01
C LEU A 20 -7.17 4.15 4.55
N VAL A 21 -8.16 3.67 3.80
CA VAL A 21 -8.14 2.36 3.14
C VAL A 21 -8.28 2.55 1.62
N ARG A 22 -7.40 1.91 0.85
CA ARG A 22 -7.45 1.90 -0.62
C ARG A 22 -7.48 0.47 -1.14
N ASN A 23 -8.34 0.22 -2.14
CA ASN A 23 -8.36 -1.02 -2.89
C ASN A 23 -7.81 -0.77 -4.29
N LEU A 24 -6.71 -1.43 -4.64
CA LEU A 24 -6.01 -1.24 -5.92
C LEU A 24 -6.31 -2.35 -6.94
N GLY A 25 -7.28 -3.22 -6.65
CA GLY A 25 -7.62 -4.36 -7.48
C GLY A 25 -6.56 -5.47 -7.49
N ARG A 26 -6.65 -6.35 -8.49
CA ARG A 26 -5.82 -7.56 -8.63
C ARG A 26 -5.11 -7.69 -9.98
N ASP A 27 -5.13 -6.65 -10.80
CA ASP A 27 -4.31 -6.59 -12.00
C ASP A 27 -2.91 -6.06 -11.63
N PRO A 28 -1.82 -6.79 -11.91
CA PRO A 28 -0.48 -6.40 -11.47
C PRO A 28 0.01 -5.05 -12.00
N ASP A 29 -0.29 -4.73 -13.26
CA ASP A 29 0.18 -3.50 -13.90
C ASP A 29 -0.59 -2.29 -13.38
N VAL A 30 -1.91 -2.44 -13.22
CA VAL A 30 -2.77 -1.42 -12.60
C VAL A 30 -2.38 -1.22 -11.15
N TYR A 31 -2.19 -2.32 -10.39
CA TYR A 31 -1.79 -2.26 -8.99
C TYR A 31 -0.45 -1.51 -8.83
N ALA A 32 0.55 -1.82 -9.66
CA ALA A 32 1.85 -1.16 -9.59
C ALA A 32 1.75 0.36 -9.81
N ARG A 33 0.89 0.79 -10.76
CA ARG A 33 0.65 2.20 -11.05
C ARG A 33 -0.04 2.89 -9.88
N ASP A 34 -1.14 2.31 -9.40
CA ASP A 34 -1.98 2.94 -8.39
C ASP A 34 -1.33 2.90 -7.00
N LEU A 35 -0.45 1.93 -6.76
CA LEU A 35 0.39 1.85 -5.56
C LEU A 35 1.22 3.13 -5.40
N TYR A 36 1.82 3.65 -6.47
CA TYR A 36 2.64 4.86 -6.40
C TYR A 36 1.84 6.11 -6.06
N ALA A 37 0.72 6.29 -6.74
CA ALA A 37 -0.18 7.40 -6.46
C ALA A 37 -0.65 7.36 -5.01
N THR A 38 -0.97 6.16 -4.52
CA THR A 38 -1.44 5.96 -3.14
C THR A 38 -0.34 6.22 -2.12
N LEU A 39 0.88 5.72 -2.32
CA LEU A 39 1.99 5.99 -1.41
C LEU A 39 2.30 7.49 -1.34
N HIS A 40 2.29 8.18 -2.48
CA HIS A 40 2.50 9.63 -2.50
C HIS A 40 1.40 10.39 -1.77
N GLU A 41 0.13 10.03 -1.96
CA GLU A 41 -1.00 10.60 -1.22
C GLU A 41 -0.85 10.37 0.30
N LEU A 42 -0.40 9.17 0.71
CA LEU A 42 -0.17 8.84 2.11
C LEU A 42 0.99 9.64 2.73
N ASP A 43 2.05 9.89 1.96
CA ASP A 43 3.17 10.75 2.37
C ASP A 43 2.69 12.19 2.57
N GLU A 44 1.88 12.72 1.65
CA GLU A 44 1.30 14.08 1.74
C GLU A 44 0.37 14.23 2.95
N LEU A 45 -0.37 13.17 3.30
CA LEU A 45 -1.21 13.11 4.50
C LEU A 45 -0.40 12.92 5.79
N GLY A 46 0.92 12.74 5.69
CA GLY A 46 1.82 12.54 6.82
C GLY A 46 1.49 11.27 7.59
N CYS A 47 1.14 10.17 6.90
CA CYS A 47 1.02 8.87 7.53
C CYS A 47 2.38 8.42 8.09
N GLU A 48 2.37 7.92 9.33
CA GLU A 48 3.58 7.45 10.02
C GLU A 48 3.89 5.99 9.69
N ALA A 49 2.90 5.25 9.19
CA ALA A 49 3.07 3.89 8.70
C ALA A 49 2.06 3.57 7.59
N VAL A 50 2.45 2.65 6.71
CA VAL A 50 1.59 2.09 5.67
C VAL A 50 1.59 0.57 5.78
N LEU A 51 0.40 -0.02 5.86
CA LEU A 51 0.19 -1.47 5.82
C LEU A 51 -0.29 -1.86 4.42
N VAL A 52 0.41 -2.80 3.79
CA VAL A 52 0.06 -3.29 2.46
C VAL A 52 -0.23 -4.79 2.54
N GLU A 53 -1.37 -5.21 2.00
CA GLU A 53 -1.67 -6.64 1.80
C GLU A 53 -0.64 -7.26 0.86
N GLY A 54 -0.05 -8.38 1.28
CA GLY A 54 1.00 -9.06 0.51
C GLY A 54 0.55 -9.40 -0.91
N PRO A 55 1.28 -8.96 -1.96
CA PRO A 55 0.96 -9.31 -3.33
C PRO A 55 1.01 -10.83 -3.57
N PRO A 56 0.12 -11.40 -4.40
CA PRO A 56 0.13 -12.82 -4.74
C PRO A 56 1.48 -13.32 -5.26
N GLU A 57 1.92 -14.52 -4.88
CA GLU A 57 3.27 -15.05 -5.16
C GLU A 57 3.60 -15.32 -6.64
N GLN A 58 2.67 -15.12 -7.57
CA GLN A 58 2.91 -15.34 -8.99
C GLN A 58 3.94 -14.34 -9.56
N SER A 59 4.69 -14.74 -10.60
CA SER A 59 5.78 -13.95 -11.17
C SER A 59 5.35 -12.59 -11.73
N ALA A 60 4.09 -12.46 -12.17
CA ALA A 60 3.53 -11.19 -12.61
C ALA A 60 3.58 -10.09 -11.51
N TRP A 61 3.69 -10.48 -10.24
CA TRP A 61 3.78 -9.59 -9.08
C TRP A 61 5.20 -9.35 -8.58
N ASP A 62 6.23 -9.95 -9.20
CA ASP A 62 7.63 -9.78 -8.78
C ASP A 62 8.04 -8.30 -8.78
N GLY A 63 7.62 -7.55 -9.80
CA GLY A 63 7.88 -6.11 -9.90
C GLY A 63 7.23 -5.30 -8.78
N VAL A 64 6.02 -5.69 -8.35
CA VAL A 64 5.31 -5.04 -7.23
C VAL A 64 6.02 -5.35 -5.90
N ARG A 65 6.38 -6.62 -5.66
CA ARG A 65 7.08 -7.03 -4.43
C ARG A 65 8.43 -6.34 -4.27
N ASP A 66 9.26 -6.36 -5.32
CA ASP A 66 10.56 -5.68 -5.32
C ASP A 66 10.41 -4.20 -4.95
N ARG A 67 9.36 -3.57 -5.47
CA ARG A 67 9.10 -2.15 -5.24
C ARG A 67 8.62 -1.86 -3.82
N LEU A 68 7.74 -2.70 -3.27
CA LEU A 68 7.32 -2.61 -1.86
C LEU A 68 8.51 -2.81 -0.91
N MET A 69 9.38 -3.78 -1.19
CA MET A 69 10.60 -4.01 -0.39
C MET A 69 11.52 -2.80 -0.38
N ARG A 70 11.68 -2.12 -1.53
CA ARG A 70 12.46 -0.88 -1.59
C ARG A 70 11.80 0.24 -0.78
N ALA A 71 10.49 0.46 -0.94
CA ALA A 71 9.77 1.49 -0.19
C ALA A 71 9.83 1.28 1.33
N ALA A 72 9.70 0.02 1.78
CA ALA A 72 9.78 -0.34 3.20
C ALA A 72 11.18 -0.16 3.83
N HIS A 73 12.23 -0.01 3.02
CA HIS A 73 13.60 0.18 3.48
C HIS A 73 14.06 1.65 3.45
N GLN A 74 13.22 2.57 2.97
CA GLN A 74 13.53 4.00 2.91
C GLN A 74 13.11 4.79 4.16
N VAL A 75 12.80 4.09 5.26
CA VAL A 75 12.31 4.64 6.53
C VAL A 75 13.43 4.78 7.56
#